data_AF-A0A379M0D2-F1
#
_entry.id   AF-A0A379M0D2-F1
#
_cell.length_a   1.000
_cell.length_b   1.000
_cell.length_c   1.000
_cell.angle_alpha   90.00
_cell.angle_beta   90.00
_cell.angle_gamma   90.00
#
_symmetry.space_group_name_H-M   'P 1'
#
loop_
_entity.id
_entity.type
_entity.pdbx_description
1 polymer ?
#
loop_
_entity_poly.entity_id
_entity_poly.type
_entity_poly.pdbx_seq_one_letter_code
_entity_poly.pdbx_strand_id
1 'polypeptide(L)'
;MPVSTAVRVAGPAAVLAAFLAAAVAILVPAAGESVLPEGARSEWAPVVTAALAVLSAAGLQRTGSRRTAWMLAAASVVVLGSIRYLVPAGISADSLTVVGWVIAAITGVLLGAATAGSWGSATGQWALIAGGWAAFLTAAAVGSEVPVHALRWTVPQWALAFALLATVAAALTVPAGLRVQRADPRLLAIVVAAAVVLSLGYRLLGEFVGSRATGTGVLPWLIAGGALAVAVVGAEIVARLVPPGDDRFVLAVTGAVAAAYPVLVELWSGMRSASVPWWVLLVAVAAVVAGVRLASSLPYALPGLLLAASISAATVWWPEEIGEGIPVAVRVALVALGTGLALGASLPGSASVAALGLALPVPATAVVGAVWMLPAEPQWSALALFAAAVICAWQVR
;
A
#
# COMPACT_ATOMS: atom_id res chain seq x y z
N MET A 1 -9.44 4.76 -41.90
CA MET A 1 -10.65 4.63 -41.05
C MET A 1 -10.43 5.45 -39.78
N PRO A 2 -11.34 6.36 -39.40
CA PRO A 2 -11.19 7.15 -38.18
C PRO A 2 -11.35 6.25 -36.95
N VAL A 3 -10.31 6.19 -36.10
CA VAL A 3 -10.37 5.56 -34.78
C VAL A 3 -11.43 6.31 -33.96
N SER A 4 -12.48 5.61 -33.52
CA SER A 4 -13.58 6.20 -32.76
C SER A 4 -13.07 6.90 -31.49
N THR A 5 -13.70 8.01 -31.11
CA THR A 5 -13.34 8.81 -29.94
C THR A 5 -13.29 7.98 -28.65
N ALA A 6 -14.16 6.96 -28.53
CA ALA A 6 -14.17 6.01 -27.41
C ALA A 6 -12.83 5.27 -27.23
N VAL A 7 -12.15 4.90 -28.32
CA VAL A 7 -10.84 4.21 -28.28
C VAL A 7 -9.73 5.15 -27.80
N ARG A 8 -9.82 6.46 -28.10
CA ARG A 8 -8.81 7.44 -27.66
C ARG A 8 -8.90 7.77 -26.17
N VAL A 9 -10.09 7.68 -25.59
CA VAL A 9 -10.34 8.04 -24.17
C VAL A 9 -10.23 6.84 -23.23
N ALA A 10 -10.40 5.61 -23.74
CA ALA A 10 -10.36 4.39 -22.91
C ALA A 10 -9.03 4.19 -22.16
N GLY A 11 -7.90 4.45 -22.81
CA GLY A 11 -6.57 4.32 -22.19
C GLY A 11 -6.37 5.30 -21.02
N PRO A 12 -6.51 6.62 -21.23
CA PRO A 12 -6.39 7.61 -20.17
C PRO A 12 -7.37 7.41 -19.01
N ALA A 13 -8.62 7.06 -19.31
CA ALA A 13 -9.64 6.83 -18.29
C ALA A 13 -9.27 5.63 -17.40
N ALA A 14 -8.81 4.51 -17.99
CA ALA A 14 -8.38 3.34 -17.24
C ALA A 14 -7.13 3.60 -16.39
N VAL A 15 -6.18 4.39 -16.88
CA VAL A 15 -4.98 4.81 -16.14
C VAL A 15 -5.36 5.65 -14.93
N LEU A 16 -6.19 6.68 -15.12
CA LEU A 16 -6.66 7.54 -14.04
C LEU A 16 -7.48 6.76 -13.02
N ALA A 17 -8.36 5.86 -13.49
CA ALA A 17 -9.17 5.01 -12.63
C ALA A 17 -8.30 4.05 -11.79
N ALA A 18 -7.29 3.43 -12.39
CA ALA A 18 -6.35 2.56 -11.68
C ALA A 18 -5.60 3.31 -10.58
N PHE A 19 -5.05 4.48 -10.92
CA PHE A 19 -4.35 5.33 -9.95
C PHE A 19 -5.26 5.74 -8.79
N LEU A 20 -6.41 6.34 -9.09
CA LEU A 20 -7.30 6.87 -8.06
C LEU A 20 -8.00 5.79 -7.24
N ALA A 21 -8.41 4.67 -7.85
CA ALA A 21 -9.05 3.58 -7.12
C ALA A 21 -8.08 2.88 -6.16
N ALA A 22 -6.84 2.61 -6.60
CA ALA A 22 -5.81 2.06 -5.71
C ALA A 22 -5.44 3.05 -4.61
N ALA A 23 -5.31 4.34 -4.95
CA ALA A 23 -5.02 5.38 -3.98
C ALA A 23 -6.10 5.44 -2.90
N VAL A 24 -7.38 5.48 -3.27
CA VAL A 24 -8.49 5.45 -2.31
C VAL A 24 -8.47 4.15 -1.50
N ALA A 25 -8.33 2.99 -2.13
CA ALA A 25 -8.39 1.71 -1.45
C ALA A 25 -7.31 1.54 -0.36
N ILE A 26 -6.16 2.19 -0.51
CA ILE A 26 -5.05 2.16 0.47
C ILE A 26 -5.11 3.35 1.44
N LEU A 27 -5.50 4.53 0.96
CA LEU A 27 -5.62 5.73 1.79
C LEU A 27 -6.65 5.54 2.91
N VAL A 28 -7.81 4.96 2.60
CA VAL A 28 -8.90 4.75 3.57
C VAL A 28 -8.43 3.94 4.80
N PRO A 29 -7.88 2.72 4.65
CA PRO A 29 -7.44 1.93 5.81
C PRO A 29 -6.23 2.56 6.51
N ALA A 30 -5.25 3.08 5.76
CA ALA A 30 -4.04 3.66 6.34
C ALA A 30 -4.28 4.97 7.11
N ALA A 31 -5.23 5.81 6.66
CA ALA A 31 -5.67 6.98 7.42
C ALA A 31 -6.67 6.62 8.52
N GLY A 32 -7.45 5.55 8.35
CA GLY A 32 -8.38 5.04 9.36
C GLY A 32 -7.68 4.68 10.68
N GLU A 33 -6.50 4.08 10.59
CA GLU A 33 -5.68 3.75 11.77
C GLU A 33 -5.18 4.99 12.53
N SER A 34 -5.02 6.14 11.87
CA SER A 34 -4.49 7.35 12.51
C SER A 34 -5.56 8.28 13.10
N VAL A 35 -6.82 8.18 12.63
CA VAL A 35 -7.91 9.11 12.99
C VAL A 35 -8.93 8.52 13.97
N LEU A 36 -9.11 7.19 14.01
CA LEU A 36 -10.06 6.58 14.94
C LEU A 36 -9.55 6.64 16.40
N PRO A 37 -10.44 6.85 17.40
CA PRO A 37 -10.06 6.79 18.81
C PRO A 37 -9.42 5.45 19.18
N GLU A 38 -8.46 5.47 20.12
CA GLU A 38 -7.94 4.24 20.72
C GLU A 38 -9.09 3.41 21.31
N GLY A 39 -9.13 2.10 21.00
CA GLY A 39 -10.22 1.19 21.38
C GLY A 39 -11.38 1.06 20.37
N ALA A 40 -11.51 1.96 19.40
CA ALA A 40 -12.48 1.83 18.29
C ALA A 40 -11.84 1.33 16.98
N ARG A 41 -10.52 1.10 16.99
CA ARG A 41 -9.75 0.56 15.87
C ARG A 41 -9.91 -0.95 15.84
N SER A 42 -10.37 -1.50 14.71
CA SER A 42 -10.25 -2.93 14.48
C SER A 42 -8.83 -3.23 14.01
N GLU A 43 -8.02 -3.80 14.89
CA GLU A 43 -6.63 -4.20 14.62
C GLU A 43 -6.50 -5.26 13.52
N TRP A 44 -7.63 -5.86 13.14
CA TRP A 44 -7.75 -6.93 12.16
C TRP A 44 -8.30 -6.46 10.80
N ALA A 45 -8.68 -5.19 10.68
CA ALA A 45 -9.16 -4.60 9.43
C ALA A 45 -8.19 -4.79 8.23
N PRO A 46 -6.85 -4.65 8.40
CA PRO A 46 -5.91 -4.91 7.31
C PRO A 46 -5.97 -6.35 6.77
N VAL A 47 -6.21 -7.34 7.65
CA VAL A 47 -6.34 -8.76 7.27
C VAL A 47 -7.56 -8.98 6.38
N VAL A 48 -8.71 -8.40 6.75
CA VAL A 48 -9.94 -8.48 5.94
C VAL A 48 -9.78 -7.75 4.61
N THR A 49 -9.12 -6.59 4.62
CA THR A 49 -8.80 -5.84 3.40
C THR A 49 -7.97 -6.70 2.44
N ALA A 50 -6.91 -7.33 2.92
CA ALA A 50 -6.04 -8.17 2.11
C ALA A 50 -6.73 -9.42 1.55
N ALA A 51 -7.50 -10.12 2.39
CA ALA A 51 -8.25 -11.29 1.96
C ALA A 51 -9.28 -10.93 0.87
N LEU A 52 -10.04 -9.86 1.06
CA LEU A 52 -11.07 -9.45 0.10
C LEU A 52 -10.50 -8.81 -1.17
N ALA A 53 -9.33 -8.19 -1.11
CA ALA A 53 -8.61 -7.73 -2.31
C ALA A 53 -8.26 -8.91 -3.22
N VAL A 54 -7.71 -9.99 -2.67
CA VAL A 54 -7.39 -11.18 -3.47
C VAL A 54 -8.65 -11.88 -3.95
N LEU A 55 -9.63 -12.09 -3.07
CA LEU A 55 -10.88 -12.79 -3.43
C LEU A 55 -11.68 -12.07 -4.51
N SER A 56 -11.75 -10.73 -4.45
CA SER A 56 -12.45 -9.94 -5.47
C SER A 56 -11.69 -9.92 -6.79
N ALA A 57 -10.36 -9.76 -6.78
CA ALA A 57 -9.54 -9.87 -7.98
C ALA A 57 -9.72 -11.25 -8.66
N ALA A 58 -9.64 -12.32 -7.86
CA ALA A 58 -9.85 -13.69 -8.27
C ALA A 58 -11.24 -13.96 -8.86
N GLY A 59 -12.28 -13.49 -8.18
CA GLY A 59 -13.66 -13.61 -8.63
C GLY A 59 -13.88 -12.91 -9.97
N LEU A 60 -13.34 -11.70 -10.12
CA LEU A 60 -13.42 -10.94 -11.37
C LEU A 60 -12.61 -11.58 -12.50
N GLN A 61 -11.45 -12.18 -12.20
CA GLN A 61 -10.68 -12.99 -13.16
C GLN A 61 -11.50 -14.18 -13.71
N ARG A 62 -12.39 -14.78 -12.91
CA ARG A 62 -13.31 -15.83 -13.37
C ARG A 62 -14.40 -15.31 -14.29
N THR A 63 -14.95 -14.13 -13.99
CA THR A 63 -15.98 -13.49 -14.84
C THR A 63 -15.41 -13.03 -16.18
N GLY A 64 -14.12 -12.70 -16.23
CA GLY A 64 -13.40 -12.37 -17.45
C GLY A 64 -13.84 -11.05 -18.10
N SER A 65 -14.45 -10.11 -17.36
CA SER A 65 -14.85 -8.80 -17.89
C SER A 65 -14.17 -7.66 -17.13
N ARG A 66 -13.41 -6.81 -17.84
CA ARG A 66 -12.85 -5.59 -17.23
C ARG A 66 -13.92 -4.56 -16.91
N ARG A 67 -15.02 -4.54 -17.67
CA ARG A 67 -16.12 -3.61 -17.42
C ARG A 67 -16.79 -3.90 -16.08
N THR A 68 -17.02 -5.17 -15.74
CA THR A 68 -17.60 -5.55 -14.44
C THR A 68 -16.66 -5.20 -13.29
N ALA A 69 -15.35 -5.33 -13.48
CA ALA A 69 -14.36 -4.89 -12.50
C ALA A 69 -14.47 -3.37 -12.22
N TRP A 70 -14.53 -2.53 -13.25
CA TRP A 70 -14.67 -1.08 -13.06
C TRP A 70 -16.05 -0.67 -12.49
N MET A 71 -17.12 -1.38 -12.85
CA MET A 71 -18.44 -1.18 -12.21
C MET A 71 -18.41 -1.53 -10.73
N LEU A 72 -17.75 -2.64 -10.35
CA LEU A 72 -17.60 -3.02 -8.95
C LEU A 72 -16.75 -2.01 -8.18
N ALA A 73 -15.67 -1.50 -8.78
CA ALA A 73 -14.87 -0.43 -8.20
C ALA A 73 -15.71 0.84 -7.96
N ALA A 74 -16.49 1.27 -8.96
CA ALA A 74 -17.38 2.42 -8.81
C ALA A 74 -18.43 2.20 -7.69
N ALA A 75 -19.03 1.01 -7.64
CA ALA A 75 -19.97 0.64 -6.58
C ALA A 75 -19.31 0.71 -5.19
N SER A 76 -18.10 0.16 -5.03
CA SER A 76 -17.33 0.25 -3.78
C SER A 76 -17.06 1.70 -3.37
N VAL A 77 -16.70 2.58 -4.30
CA VAL A 77 -16.50 4.01 -4.03
C VAL A 77 -17.80 4.69 -3.56
N VAL A 78 -18.94 4.36 -4.17
CA VAL A 78 -20.26 4.85 -3.73
C VAL A 78 -20.56 4.37 -2.31
N VAL A 79 -20.34 3.10 -2.01
CA VAL A 79 -20.59 2.57 -0.65
C VAL A 79 -19.69 3.29 0.36
N LEU A 80 -18.39 3.43 0.10
CA LEU A 80 -17.47 4.20 0.97
C LEU A 80 -17.95 5.64 1.20
N GLY A 81 -18.37 6.33 0.13
CA GLY A 81 -18.91 7.69 0.23
C GLY A 81 -20.23 7.77 1.01
N SER A 82 -21.02 6.68 1.00
CA SER A 82 -22.33 6.62 1.67
C SER A 82 -22.25 6.32 3.17
N ILE A 83 -21.23 5.58 3.63
CA ILE A 83 -21.09 5.12 5.03
C ILE A 83 -21.22 6.28 6.02
N ARG A 84 -20.66 7.45 5.69
CA ARG A 84 -20.72 8.63 6.56
C ARG A 84 -22.14 9.12 6.87
N TYR A 85 -23.09 8.88 5.97
CA TYR A 85 -24.50 9.28 6.16
C TYR A 85 -25.29 8.24 6.96
N LEU A 86 -24.73 7.03 7.11
CA LEU A 86 -25.35 5.91 7.80
C LEU A 86 -24.88 5.79 9.26
N VAL A 87 -23.87 6.56 9.67
CA VAL A 87 -23.27 6.49 11.01
C VAL A 87 -23.73 7.69 11.86
N PRO A 88 -24.56 7.49 12.90
CA PRO A 88 -25.03 8.56 13.78
C PRO A 88 -23.91 9.20 14.61
N ALA A 89 -24.09 10.47 15.00
CA ALA A 89 -23.10 11.25 15.74
C ALA A 89 -22.82 10.77 17.19
N GLY A 90 -23.60 9.82 17.73
CA GLY A 90 -23.48 9.27 19.09
C GLY A 90 -23.29 7.76 19.12
N ILE A 91 -22.73 7.17 18.07
CA ILE A 91 -22.62 5.72 17.93
C ILE A 91 -21.62 5.12 18.95
N SER A 92 -21.91 3.91 19.46
CA SER A 92 -21.04 3.21 20.41
C SER A 92 -19.72 2.74 19.79
N ALA A 93 -18.71 2.48 20.63
CA ALA A 93 -17.41 1.97 20.19
C ALA A 93 -17.53 0.64 19.42
N ASP A 94 -18.35 -0.30 19.90
CA ASP A 94 -18.57 -1.59 19.23
C ASP A 94 -19.14 -1.42 17.82
N SER A 95 -20.04 -0.47 17.64
CA SER A 95 -20.63 -0.17 16.34
C SER A 95 -19.62 0.51 15.41
N LEU A 96 -18.72 1.35 15.92
CA LEU A 96 -17.61 1.90 15.13
C LEU A 96 -16.68 0.79 14.64
N THR A 97 -16.41 -0.22 15.46
CA THR A 97 -15.62 -1.40 15.09
C THR A 97 -16.28 -2.13 13.91
N VAL A 98 -17.59 -2.36 13.95
CA VAL A 98 -18.35 -2.97 12.84
C VAL A 98 -18.24 -2.14 11.56
N VAL A 99 -18.37 -0.81 11.65
CA VAL A 99 -18.19 0.06 10.48
C VAL A 99 -16.77 -0.02 9.94
N GLY A 100 -15.76 -0.12 10.82
CA GLY A 100 -14.37 -0.37 10.43
C GLY A 100 -14.19 -1.64 9.62
N TRP A 101 -14.86 -2.74 10.00
CA TRP A 101 -14.87 -3.99 9.23
C TRP A 101 -15.54 -3.85 7.86
N VAL A 102 -16.66 -3.13 7.79
CA VAL A 102 -17.35 -2.86 6.53
C VAL A 102 -16.47 -2.05 5.59
N ILE A 103 -15.81 -1.01 6.10
CA ILE A 103 -14.87 -0.19 5.33
C ILE A 103 -13.73 -1.04 4.81
N ALA A 104 -13.07 -1.81 5.69
CA ALA A 104 -11.99 -2.72 5.34
C ALA A 104 -12.41 -3.70 4.23
N ALA A 105 -13.63 -4.23 4.33
CA ALA A 105 -14.17 -5.12 3.33
C ALA A 105 -14.33 -4.43 1.97
N ILE A 106 -14.91 -3.24 1.95
CA ILE A 106 -15.17 -2.50 0.72
C ILE A 106 -13.87 -1.98 0.08
N THR A 107 -12.89 -1.53 0.88
CA THR A 107 -11.57 -1.11 0.38
C THR A 107 -10.81 -2.30 -0.19
N GLY A 108 -10.92 -3.49 0.43
CA GLY A 108 -10.42 -4.73 -0.13
C GLY A 108 -11.05 -5.02 -1.50
N VAL A 109 -12.39 -5.02 -1.58
CA VAL A 109 -13.11 -5.22 -2.85
C VAL A 109 -12.73 -4.17 -3.90
N LEU A 110 -12.58 -2.90 -3.51
CA LEU A 110 -12.14 -1.82 -4.40
C LEU A 110 -10.74 -2.09 -4.95
N LEU A 111 -9.79 -2.49 -4.09
CA LEU A 111 -8.42 -2.78 -4.49
C LEU A 111 -8.38 -3.95 -5.48
N GLY A 112 -9.10 -5.05 -5.19
CA GLY A 112 -9.14 -6.20 -6.09
C GLY A 112 -9.92 -5.95 -7.39
N ALA A 113 -10.93 -5.08 -7.36
CA ALA A 113 -11.60 -4.61 -8.56
C ALA A 113 -10.68 -3.74 -9.44
N ALA A 114 -9.93 -2.83 -8.82
CA ALA A 114 -8.96 -1.98 -9.51
C ALA A 114 -7.79 -2.80 -10.09
N THR A 115 -7.29 -3.81 -9.36
CA THR A 115 -6.24 -4.72 -9.88
C THR A 115 -6.76 -5.50 -11.08
N ALA A 116 -7.94 -6.14 -10.98
CA ALA A 116 -8.52 -6.90 -12.09
C ALA A 116 -8.86 -6.01 -13.31
N GLY A 117 -9.35 -4.79 -13.09
CA GLY A 117 -9.70 -3.83 -14.15
C GLY A 117 -8.48 -3.28 -14.89
N SER A 118 -7.35 -3.14 -14.19
CA SER A 118 -6.09 -2.60 -14.73
C SER A 118 -5.16 -3.67 -15.32
N TRP A 119 -5.31 -4.94 -14.91
CA TRP A 119 -4.45 -6.03 -15.35
C TRP A 119 -4.65 -6.40 -16.83
N GLY A 120 -3.53 -6.45 -17.55
CA GLY A 120 -3.45 -6.64 -18.99
C GLY A 120 -3.39 -5.35 -19.80
N SER A 121 -2.96 -4.26 -19.17
CA SER A 121 -2.28 -3.14 -19.83
C SER A 121 -1.10 -2.71 -18.95
N ALA A 122 0.10 -2.56 -19.52
CA ALA A 122 1.28 -2.17 -18.75
C ALA A 122 1.05 -0.81 -18.06
N THR A 123 0.49 0.16 -18.78
CA THR A 123 0.18 1.49 -18.22
C THR A 123 -0.83 1.43 -17.06
N GLY A 124 -1.83 0.55 -17.13
CA GLY A 124 -2.78 0.34 -16.03
C GLY A 124 -2.14 -0.27 -14.79
N GLN A 125 -1.28 -1.27 -14.97
CA GLN A 125 -0.51 -1.89 -13.87
C GLN A 125 0.36 -0.85 -13.16
N TRP A 126 1.03 0.01 -13.94
CA TRP A 126 1.92 1.03 -13.42
C TRP A 126 1.16 2.12 -12.67
N ALA A 127 0.04 2.57 -13.22
CA ALA A 127 -0.82 3.54 -12.59
C ALA A 127 -1.39 3.03 -11.26
N LEU A 128 -1.79 1.76 -11.22
CA LEU A 128 -2.28 1.10 -10.01
C LEU A 128 -1.21 1.08 -8.89
N ILE A 129 0.03 0.64 -9.22
CA ILE A 129 1.14 0.66 -8.26
C ILE A 129 1.44 2.08 -7.80
N ALA A 130 1.54 3.03 -8.73
CA ALA A 130 1.88 4.39 -8.40
C ALA A 130 0.83 5.02 -7.48
N GLY A 131 -0.46 4.83 -7.76
CA GLY A 131 -1.53 5.36 -6.93
C GLY A 131 -1.59 4.70 -5.57
N GLY A 132 -1.52 3.37 -5.51
CA GLY A 132 -1.55 2.62 -4.26
C GLY A 132 -0.36 2.93 -3.35
N TRP A 133 0.85 2.93 -3.89
CA TRP A 133 2.05 3.20 -3.12
C TRP A 133 2.17 4.66 -2.71
N ALA A 134 1.81 5.61 -3.59
CA ALA A 134 1.78 7.02 -3.21
C ALA A 134 0.76 7.28 -2.08
N ALA A 135 -0.41 6.63 -2.10
CA ALA A 135 -1.36 6.70 -1.01
C ALA A 135 -0.81 6.10 0.29
N PHE A 136 -0.13 4.95 0.22
CA PHE A 136 0.53 4.36 1.39
C PHE A 136 1.52 5.35 2.03
N LEU A 137 2.38 5.98 1.23
CA LEU A 137 3.38 6.93 1.72
C LEU A 137 2.77 8.23 2.29
N THR A 138 1.58 8.63 1.84
CA THR A 138 0.98 9.92 2.20
C THR A 138 -0.19 9.82 3.19
N ALA A 139 -0.72 8.62 3.44
CA ALA A 139 -1.94 8.42 4.23
C ALA A 139 -1.88 8.97 5.65
N ALA A 140 -0.78 8.71 6.36
CA ALA A 140 -0.62 9.16 7.74
C ALA A 140 -0.60 10.69 7.85
N ALA A 141 0.02 11.36 6.87
CA ALA A 141 0.12 12.82 6.81
C ALA A 141 -1.21 13.49 6.41
N VAL A 142 -1.94 12.92 5.47
CA VAL A 142 -3.28 13.40 5.07
C VAL A 142 -4.27 13.28 6.24
N GLY A 143 -4.15 12.25 7.06
CA GLY A 143 -4.97 12.08 8.26
C GLY A 143 -4.69 13.12 9.36
N SER A 144 -3.49 13.72 9.40
CA SER A 144 -3.08 14.68 10.45
C SER A 144 -3.37 16.15 10.12
N GLU A 145 -3.40 16.55 8.85
CA GLU A 145 -3.53 17.97 8.47
C GLU A 145 -4.97 18.51 8.45
N VAL A 146 -5.98 17.64 8.46
CA VAL A 146 -7.37 18.09 8.37
C VAL A 146 -8.01 18.10 9.77
N PRO A 147 -8.07 19.25 10.47
CA PRO A 147 -8.81 19.37 11.73
C PRO A 147 -10.31 19.34 11.43
N VAL A 148 -10.89 18.15 11.26
CA VAL A 148 -12.33 18.03 10.98
C VAL A 148 -13.09 17.99 12.31
N HIS A 149 -13.31 19.15 12.90
CA HIS A 149 -14.35 19.30 13.90
C HIS A 149 -15.71 19.13 13.19
N ALA A 150 -16.43 18.07 13.58
CA ALA A 150 -17.83 17.72 13.24
C ALA A 150 -18.17 16.82 12.03
N LEU A 151 -17.25 16.38 11.17
CA LEU A 151 -17.55 15.30 10.20
C LEU A 151 -16.47 14.22 10.19
N ARG A 152 -16.59 13.30 11.15
CA ARG A 152 -15.87 12.03 11.21
C ARG A 152 -16.08 11.32 9.87
N TRP A 153 -15.03 11.08 9.07
CA TRP A 153 -14.76 9.93 8.18
C TRP A 153 -13.62 10.32 7.21
N THR A 154 -12.66 9.41 7.07
CA THR A 154 -11.21 9.65 6.96
C THR A 154 -10.67 9.86 5.55
N VAL A 155 -11.54 10.01 4.55
CA VAL A 155 -11.10 10.28 3.17
C VAL A 155 -11.71 11.57 2.68
N PRO A 156 -10.89 12.51 2.15
CA PRO A 156 -11.42 13.70 1.55
C PRO A 156 -12.43 13.33 0.47
N GLN A 157 -13.65 13.85 0.59
CA GLN A 157 -14.74 13.54 -0.33
C GLN A 157 -14.40 13.79 -1.79
N TRP A 158 -13.55 14.79 -2.04
CA TRP A 158 -13.07 15.10 -3.37
C TRP A 158 -12.30 13.91 -3.97
N ALA A 159 -11.51 13.18 -3.18
CA ALA A 159 -10.78 12.00 -3.66
C ALA A 159 -11.73 10.87 -4.06
N LEU A 160 -12.77 10.62 -3.26
CA LEU A 160 -13.83 9.67 -3.61
C LEU A 160 -14.59 10.10 -4.87
N ALA A 161 -14.91 11.40 -5.01
CA ALA A 161 -15.59 11.91 -6.18
C ALA A 161 -14.76 11.74 -7.45
N PHE A 162 -13.46 12.07 -7.43
CA PHE A 162 -12.58 11.86 -8.58
C PHE A 162 -12.40 10.37 -8.90
N ALA A 163 -12.23 9.51 -7.89
CA ALA A 163 -12.15 8.07 -8.08
C ALA A 163 -13.44 7.50 -8.69
N LEU A 164 -14.61 7.98 -8.25
CA LEU A 164 -15.91 7.59 -8.81
C LEU A 164 -16.02 8.00 -10.28
N LEU A 165 -15.73 9.25 -10.60
CA LEU A 165 -15.78 9.73 -11.98
C LEU A 165 -14.83 8.94 -12.89
N ALA A 166 -13.61 8.67 -12.43
CA ALA A 166 -12.63 7.92 -13.20
C ALA A 166 -13.05 6.45 -13.40
N THR A 167 -13.52 5.77 -12.35
CA THR A 167 -13.97 4.36 -12.45
C THR A 167 -15.22 4.21 -13.32
N VAL A 168 -16.17 5.15 -13.25
CA VAL A 168 -17.33 5.21 -14.16
C VAL A 168 -16.87 5.46 -15.60
N ALA A 169 -15.99 6.43 -15.84
CA ALA A 169 -15.45 6.70 -17.17
C ALA A 169 -14.72 5.47 -17.75
N ALA A 170 -13.93 4.77 -16.95
CA ALA A 170 -13.28 3.52 -17.34
C ALA A 170 -14.32 2.44 -17.68
N ALA A 171 -15.35 2.24 -16.86
CA ALA A 171 -16.40 1.26 -17.13
C ALA A 171 -17.13 1.52 -18.47
N LEU A 172 -17.41 2.79 -18.78
CA LEU A 172 -18.11 3.20 -20.01
C LEU A 172 -17.23 3.10 -21.26
N THR A 173 -15.93 3.35 -21.14
CA THR A 173 -15.01 3.42 -22.29
C THR A 173 -14.30 2.12 -22.60
N VAL A 174 -14.28 1.14 -21.68
CA VAL A 174 -13.65 -0.17 -21.92
C VAL A 174 -14.31 -0.89 -23.12
N PRO A 175 -13.50 -1.28 -24.14
CA PRO A 175 -13.97 -2.04 -25.29
C PRO A 175 -14.61 -3.38 -24.89
N ALA A 176 -15.67 -3.74 -25.59
CA ALA A 176 -16.29 -5.06 -25.43
C ALA A 176 -15.30 -6.17 -25.83
N GLY A 177 -15.20 -7.23 -25.02
CA GLY A 177 -14.36 -8.40 -25.32
C GLY A 177 -12.96 -8.40 -24.69
N LEU A 178 -12.51 -7.31 -24.05
CA LEU A 178 -11.27 -7.35 -23.26
C LEU A 178 -11.46 -8.17 -22.00
N ARG A 179 -10.80 -9.33 -21.96
CA ARG A 179 -10.89 -10.26 -20.84
C ARG A 179 -9.82 -9.97 -19.79
N VAL A 180 -10.21 -10.16 -18.53
CA VAL A 180 -9.26 -10.27 -17.42
C VAL A 180 -8.56 -11.62 -17.57
N GLN A 181 -7.26 -11.68 -17.28
CA GLN A 181 -6.50 -12.94 -17.30
C GLN A 181 -7.20 -13.99 -16.43
N ARG A 182 -7.39 -15.19 -16.98
CA ARG A 182 -8.08 -16.28 -16.27
C ARG A 182 -7.18 -16.82 -15.17
N ALA A 183 -7.69 -16.85 -13.95
CA ALA A 183 -6.94 -17.33 -12.81
C ALA A 183 -6.89 -18.86 -12.77
N ASP A 184 -5.72 -19.42 -12.44
CA ASP A 184 -5.58 -20.81 -12.03
C ASP A 184 -6.23 -21.00 -10.63
N PRO A 185 -7.21 -21.90 -10.46
CA PRO A 185 -7.85 -22.16 -9.18
C PRO A 185 -6.87 -22.50 -8.04
N ARG A 186 -5.77 -23.18 -8.35
CA ARG A 186 -4.74 -23.52 -7.37
C ARG A 186 -3.99 -22.28 -6.90
N LEU A 187 -3.65 -21.39 -7.83
CA LEU A 187 -3.02 -20.11 -7.52
C LEU A 187 -3.91 -19.26 -6.61
N LEU A 188 -5.23 -19.27 -6.84
CA LEU A 188 -6.17 -18.53 -5.99
C LEU A 188 -6.13 -18.98 -4.54
N ALA A 189 -6.15 -20.30 -4.30
CA ALA A 189 -6.08 -20.84 -2.94
C ALA A 189 -4.78 -20.43 -2.24
N ILE A 190 -3.65 -20.49 -2.96
CA ILE A 190 -2.33 -20.10 -2.46
C ILE A 190 -2.30 -18.61 -2.10
N VAL A 191 -2.76 -17.73 -3.00
CA VAL A 191 -2.67 -16.27 -2.80
C VAL A 191 -3.62 -15.80 -1.70
N VAL A 192 -4.81 -16.38 -1.57
CA VAL A 192 -5.73 -16.07 -0.46
C VAL A 192 -5.14 -16.53 0.88
N ALA A 193 -4.63 -17.76 0.94
CA ALA A 193 -3.95 -18.27 2.13
C ALA A 193 -2.75 -17.39 2.50
N ALA A 194 -1.93 -17.00 1.51
CA ALA A 194 -0.81 -16.10 1.70
C ALA A 194 -1.23 -14.71 2.22
N ALA A 195 -2.29 -14.12 1.68
CA ALA A 195 -2.81 -12.83 2.14
C ALA A 195 -3.21 -12.89 3.62
N VAL A 196 -3.94 -13.93 4.02
CA VAL A 196 -4.36 -14.12 5.41
C VAL A 196 -3.16 -14.39 6.31
N VAL A 197 -2.30 -15.37 5.95
CA VAL A 197 -1.16 -15.79 6.77
C VAL A 197 -0.14 -14.66 6.94
N LEU A 198 0.21 -13.92 5.88
CA LEU A 198 1.14 -12.80 6.00
C LEU A 198 0.54 -11.65 6.80
N SER A 199 -0.71 -11.27 6.52
CA SER A 199 -1.34 -10.15 7.25
C SER A 199 -1.50 -10.47 8.74
N LEU A 200 -1.93 -11.69 9.06
CA LEU A 200 -2.04 -12.19 10.43
C LEU A 200 -0.66 -12.29 11.08
N GLY A 201 0.33 -12.84 10.36
CA GLY A 201 1.70 -12.98 10.82
C GLY A 201 2.35 -11.64 11.15
N TYR A 202 2.25 -10.65 10.27
CA TYR A 202 2.77 -9.30 10.52
C TYR A 202 2.10 -8.65 11.73
N ARG A 203 0.79 -8.83 11.89
CA ARG A 203 0.08 -8.32 13.07
C ARG A 203 0.57 -8.98 14.36
N LEU A 204 0.57 -10.31 14.41
CA LEU A 204 0.99 -11.07 15.59
C LEU A 204 2.45 -10.83 15.95
N LEU A 205 3.33 -10.69 14.95
CA LEU A 205 4.73 -10.32 15.15
C LEU A 205 4.84 -8.90 15.71
N GLY A 206 4.06 -7.94 15.20
CA GLY A 206 4.00 -6.58 15.73
C GLY A 206 3.55 -6.53 17.20
N GLU A 207 2.48 -7.25 17.54
CA GLU A 207 2.02 -7.40 18.93
C GLU A 207 3.09 -8.05 19.82
N PHE A 208 3.75 -9.08 19.32
CA PHE A 208 4.81 -9.77 20.05
C PHE A 208 5.99 -8.83 20.35
N VAL A 209 6.46 -8.08 19.36
CA VAL A 209 7.53 -7.07 19.53
C VAL A 209 7.06 -5.97 20.49
N GLY A 210 5.85 -5.45 20.31
CA GLY A 210 5.27 -4.39 21.15
C GLY A 210 5.14 -4.81 22.62
N SER A 211 4.71 -6.05 22.90
CA SER A 211 4.58 -6.59 24.26
C SER A 211 5.92 -6.69 25.02
N ARG A 212 7.03 -6.63 24.29
CA ARG A 212 8.40 -6.74 24.82
C ARG A 212 9.17 -5.42 24.75
N ALA A 213 8.53 -4.34 24.30
CA ALA A 213 9.17 -3.05 24.09
C ALA A 213 9.73 -2.44 25.38
N THR A 214 9.11 -2.69 26.54
CA THR A 214 9.56 -2.14 27.83
C THR A 214 10.76 -2.86 28.45
N GLY A 215 11.29 -3.91 27.80
CA GLY A 215 12.46 -4.62 28.28
C GLY A 215 13.74 -3.79 28.16
N THR A 216 14.63 -3.86 29.15
CA THR A 216 15.98 -3.27 29.08
C THR A 216 17.00 -4.28 28.56
N GLY A 217 17.91 -3.86 27.68
CA GLY A 217 19.05 -4.67 27.22
C GLY A 217 18.94 -5.18 25.77
N VAL A 218 19.66 -6.27 25.45
CA VAL A 218 19.82 -6.80 24.07
C VAL A 218 18.62 -7.64 23.62
N LEU A 219 17.85 -8.20 24.55
CA LEU A 219 16.75 -9.13 24.25
C LEU A 219 15.65 -8.53 23.35
N PRO A 220 15.15 -7.30 23.56
CA PRO A 220 14.18 -6.67 22.64
C PRO A 220 14.70 -6.56 21.21
N TRP A 221 16.00 -6.32 21.03
CA TRP A 221 16.63 -6.25 19.71
C TRP A 221 16.74 -7.59 19.00
N LEU A 222 17.06 -8.65 19.74
CA LEU A 222 17.02 -10.01 19.19
C LEU A 222 15.60 -10.41 18.78
N ILE A 223 14.60 -10.00 19.55
CA ILE A 223 13.18 -10.22 19.24
C ILE A 223 12.78 -9.42 18.00
N ALA A 224 13.18 -8.16 17.90
CA ALA A 224 12.91 -7.29 16.75
C ALA A 224 13.53 -7.83 15.45
N GLY A 225 14.82 -8.16 15.50
CA GLY A 225 15.54 -8.77 14.39
C GLY A 225 14.96 -10.13 14.00
N GLY A 226 14.61 -10.96 14.98
CA GLY A 226 13.93 -12.23 14.77
C GLY A 226 12.56 -12.06 14.12
N ALA A 227 11.75 -11.08 14.55
CA ALA A 227 10.44 -10.79 13.98
C ALA A 227 10.54 -10.31 12.52
N LEU A 228 11.50 -9.43 12.21
CA LEU A 228 11.77 -9.02 10.84
C LEU A 228 12.27 -10.18 9.99
N ALA A 229 13.14 -11.03 10.52
CA ALA A 229 13.61 -12.23 9.83
C ALA A 229 12.43 -13.18 9.52
N VAL A 230 11.54 -13.43 10.47
CA VAL A 230 10.33 -14.24 10.25
C VAL A 230 9.41 -13.59 9.22
N ALA A 231 9.26 -12.25 9.23
CA ALA A 231 8.46 -11.52 8.25
C ALA A 231 9.03 -11.66 6.82
N VAL A 232 10.35 -11.54 6.66
CA VAL A 232 11.06 -11.71 5.38
C VAL A 232 11.00 -13.17 4.91
N VAL A 233 11.25 -14.13 5.80
CA VAL A 233 11.14 -15.57 5.50
C VAL A 233 9.71 -15.94 5.10
N GLY A 234 8.70 -15.40 5.77
CA GLY A 234 7.30 -15.59 5.40
C GLY A 234 7.01 -15.06 3.99
N ALA A 235 7.50 -13.86 3.66
CA ALA A 235 7.39 -13.29 2.32
C ALA A 235 8.12 -14.15 1.28
N GLU A 236 9.29 -14.69 1.61
CA GLU A 236 10.06 -15.58 0.73
C GLU A 236 9.35 -16.92 0.51
N ILE A 237 8.77 -17.52 1.55
CA ILE A 237 7.97 -18.75 1.44
C ILE A 237 6.79 -18.49 0.50
N VAL A 238 6.07 -17.38 0.66
CA VAL A 238 4.97 -17.01 -0.23
C VAL A 238 5.46 -16.79 -1.66
N ALA A 239 6.58 -16.09 -1.85
CA ALA A 239 7.19 -15.88 -3.15
C ALA A 239 7.49 -17.21 -3.85
N ARG A 240 8.00 -18.21 -3.12
CA ARG A 240 8.29 -19.56 -3.65
C ARG A 240 7.03 -20.39 -3.96
N LEU A 241 5.88 -20.06 -3.38
CA LEU A 241 4.60 -20.74 -3.65
C LEU A 241 3.87 -20.16 -4.87
N VAL A 242 4.26 -18.97 -5.30
CA VAL A 242 3.71 -18.28 -6.48
C VAL A 242 4.50 -18.71 -7.73
N PRO A 243 3.90 -18.72 -8.94
CA PRO A 243 4.58 -19.11 -10.16
C PRO A 243 5.89 -18.34 -10.40
N PRO A 244 6.90 -18.98 -11.00
CA PRO A 244 8.19 -18.35 -11.28
C PRO A 244 8.00 -17.11 -12.16
N GLY A 245 8.54 -15.97 -11.72
CA GLY A 245 8.39 -14.66 -12.37
C GLY A 245 7.48 -13.69 -11.60
N ASP A 246 6.59 -14.21 -10.75
CA ASP A 246 5.67 -13.42 -9.91
C ASP A 246 6.15 -13.34 -8.44
N ASP A 247 7.20 -14.11 -8.11
CA ASP A 247 7.83 -14.27 -6.79
C ASP A 247 8.45 -12.95 -6.26
N ARG A 248 8.94 -12.13 -7.18
CA ARG A 248 9.66 -10.89 -6.91
C ARG A 248 8.83 -9.80 -6.25
N PHE A 249 7.53 -9.73 -6.57
CA PHE A 249 6.68 -8.60 -6.18
C PHE A 249 6.45 -8.54 -4.66
N VAL A 250 6.17 -9.70 -4.04
CA VAL A 250 5.88 -9.79 -2.60
C VAL A 250 7.10 -9.35 -1.78
N LEU A 251 8.29 -9.85 -2.16
CA LEU A 251 9.56 -9.47 -1.53
C LEU A 251 9.89 -7.99 -1.74
N ALA A 252 9.65 -7.46 -2.94
CA ALA A 252 9.86 -6.05 -3.23
C ALA A 252 8.96 -5.15 -2.38
N VAL A 253 7.70 -5.53 -2.15
CA VAL A 253 6.79 -4.80 -1.26
C VAL A 253 7.30 -4.84 0.18
N THR A 254 7.65 -6.01 0.72
CA THR A 254 8.16 -6.12 2.09
C THR A 254 9.41 -5.26 2.30
N GLY A 255 10.36 -5.32 1.35
CA GLY A 255 11.57 -4.50 1.39
C GLY A 255 11.27 -3.00 1.24
N ALA A 256 10.32 -2.63 0.39
CA ALA A 256 9.93 -1.23 0.19
C ALA A 256 9.26 -0.64 1.43
N VAL A 257 8.44 -1.41 2.15
CA VAL A 257 7.84 -0.96 3.42
C VAL A 257 8.94 -0.74 4.47
N ALA A 258 9.84 -1.70 4.65
CA ALA A 258 10.96 -1.57 5.59
C ALA A 258 11.85 -0.36 5.26
N ALA A 259 12.16 -0.16 3.98
CA ALA A 259 12.97 0.96 3.52
C ALA A 259 12.26 2.31 3.68
N ALA A 260 10.96 2.40 3.40
CA ALA A 260 10.23 3.67 3.43
C ALA A 260 9.83 4.13 4.84
N TYR A 261 9.74 3.20 5.80
CA TYR A 261 9.13 3.47 7.10
C TYR A 261 9.80 4.60 7.91
N PRO A 262 11.14 4.72 8.00
CA PRO A 262 11.77 5.82 8.75
C PRO A 262 11.35 7.20 8.22
N VAL A 263 11.34 7.37 6.89
CA VAL A 263 10.93 8.62 6.24
C VAL A 263 9.41 8.84 6.33
N LEU A 264 8.61 7.78 6.35
CA LEU A 264 7.17 7.85 6.61
C LEU A 264 6.88 8.47 7.99
N VAL A 265 7.60 8.02 9.02
CA VAL A 265 7.45 8.52 10.40
C VAL A 265 7.85 9.99 10.49
N GLU A 266 8.95 10.38 9.84
CA GLU A 266 9.40 11.77 9.79
C GLU A 266 8.41 12.69 9.06
N LEU A 267 7.89 12.26 7.91
CA LEU A 267 6.88 13.00 7.15
C LEU A 267 5.62 13.20 8.00
N TRP A 268 5.19 12.17 8.71
CA TRP A 268 4.00 12.21 9.55
C TRP A 268 4.19 13.12 10.79
N SER A 269 5.29 12.96 11.51
CA SER A 269 5.58 13.76 12.70
C SER A 269 5.76 15.24 12.34
N GLY A 270 6.43 15.51 11.22
CA GLY A 270 6.65 16.86 10.72
C GLY A 270 5.37 17.55 10.23
N MET A 271 4.45 16.82 9.61
CA MET A 271 3.15 17.38 9.21
C MET A 271 2.28 17.68 10.43
N ARG A 272 2.27 16.80 11.44
CA ARG A 272 1.54 17.04 12.70
C ARG A 272 2.07 18.26 13.47
N SER A 273 3.37 18.51 13.42
CA SER A 273 4.00 19.67 14.05
C SER A 273 4.05 20.92 13.14
N ALA A 274 3.47 20.85 11.93
CA ALA A 274 3.51 21.88 10.90
C ALA A 274 4.93 22.31 10.47
N SER A 275 5.94 21.46 10.68
CA SER A 275 7.32 21.69 10.23
C SER A 275 7.57 21.25 8.78
N VAL A 276 6.76 20.33 8.26
CA VAL A 276 6.81 19.88 6.87
C VAL A 276 5.65 20.49 6.08
N PRO A 277 5.91 21.20 4.96
CA PRO A 277 4.85 21.73 4.12
C PRO A 277 4.05 20.66 3.36
N TRP A 278 2.74 20.87 3.19
CA TRP A 278 1.84 19.97 2.46
C TRP A 278 2.29 19.62 1.03
N TRP A 279 3.02 20.51 0.34
CA TRP A 279 3.49 20.27 -1.03
C TRP A 279 4.51 19.12 -1.11
N VAL A 280 5.13 18.73 0.00
CA VAL A 280 6.00 17.55 0.07
C VAL A 280 5.24 16.26 -0.26
N LEU A 281 3.92 16.21 0.00
CA LEU A 281 3.07 15.10 -0.43
C LEU A 281 3.00 15.00 -1.96
N LEU A 282 2.93 16.14 -2.66
CA LEU A 282 2.94 16.16 -4.13
C LEU A 282 4.28 15.66 -4.68
N VAL A 283 5.39 15.98 -3.99
CA VAL A 283 6.72 15.48 -4.35
C VAL A 283 6.80 13.97 -4.17
N ALA A 284 6.27 13.43 -3.08
CA ALA A 284 6.20 11.98 -2.87
C ALA A 284 5.43 11.30 -4.02
N VAL A 285 4.23 11.82 -4.35
CA VAL A 285 3.40 11.29 -5.44
C VAL A 285 4.13 11.35 -6.78
N ALA A 286 4.71 12.50 -7.13
CA ALA A 286 5.45 12.68 -8.38
C ALA A 286 6.68 11.76 -8.47
N ALA A 287 7.40 11.59 -7.37
CA ALA A 287 8.56 10.72 -7.29
C ALA A 287 8.20 9.24 -7.43
N VAL A 288 7.10 8.77 -6.81
CA VAL A 288 6.59 7.41 -7.04
C VAL A 288 6.26 7.20 -8.51
N VAL A 289 5.53 8.13 -9.14
CA VAL A 289 5.17 8.05 -10.56
C VAL A 289 6.43 8.01 -11.44
N ALA A 290 7.43 8.85 -11.14
CA ALA A 290 8.70 8.86 -11.84
C ALA A 290 9.46 7.54 -11.67
N GLY A 291 9.53 6.99 -10.46
CA GLY A 291 10.18 5.71 -10.16
C GLY A 291 9.52 4.55 -10.89
N VAL A 292 8.19 4.43 -10.81
CA VAL A 292 7.44 3.42 -11.56
C VAL A 292 7.65 3.60 -13.06
N ARG A 293 7.69 4.85 -13.55
CA ARG A 293 7.93 5.11 -14.98
C ARG A 293 9.33 4.68 -15.42
N LEU A 294 10.33 4.90 -14.57
CA LEU A 294 11.72 4.57 -14.82
C LEU A 294 11.95 3.06 -14.92
N ALA A 295 11.06 2.24 -14.34
CA ALA A 295 11.14 0.79 -14.39
C ALA A 295 11.10 0.19 -15.81
N SER A 296 10.60 0.91 -16.83
CA SER A 296 10.67 0.43 -18.24
C SER A 296 12.08 0.47 -18.77
N SER A 297 12.88 1.40 -18.26
CA SER A 297 14.24 1.63 -18.70
C SER A 297 15.23 0.89 -17.79
N LEU A 298 14.86 0.68 -16.53
CA LEU A 298 15.65 -0.03 -15.51
C LEU A 298 14.81 -1.16 -14.90
N PRO A 299 14.76 -2.34 -15.52
CA PRO A 299 13.90 -3.46 -15.10
C PRO A 299 14.47 -4.24 -13.90
N TYR A 300 15.22 -3.56 -13.02
CA TYR A 300 15.87 -4.15 -11.85
C TYR A 300 15.33 -3.49 -10.59
N ALA A 301 14.72 -4.28 -9.68
CA ALA A 301 14.18 -3.74 -8.44
C ALA A 301 15.26 -3.43 -7.39
N LEU A 302 16.38 -4.17 -7.43
CA LEU A 302 17.52 -4.03 -6.53
C LEU A 302 18.01 -2.58 -6.38
N PRO A 303 18.34 -1.82 -7.45
CA PRO A 303 18.81 -0.44 -7.29
C PRO A 303 17.77 0.47 -6.64
N GLY A 304 16.47 0.23 -6.86
CA GLY A 304 15.41 1.02 -6.24
C GLY A 304 15.32 0.79 -4.73
N LEU A 305 15.36 -0.48 -4.30
CA LEU A 305 15.36 -0.83 -2.87
C LEU A 305 16.64 -0.37 -2.17
N LEU A 306 17.80 -0.52 -2.80
CA LEU A 306 19.06 -0.06 -2.23
C LEU A 306 19.08 1.46 -2.09
N LEU A 307 18.57 2.21 -3.07
CA LEU A 307 18.46 3.67 -2.97
C LEU A 307 17.58 4.06 -1.78
N ALA A 308 16.36 3.50 -1.70
CA ALA A 308 15.43 3.82 -0.63
C ALA A 308 15.97 3.45 0.75
N ALA A 309 16.53 2.25 0.89
CA ALA A 309 17.10 1.78 2.14
C ALA A 309 18.31 2.62 2.58
N SER A 310 19.20 2.95 1.63
CA SER A 310 20.40 3.74 1.92
C SER A 310 20.05 5.15 2.38
N ILE A 311 19.08 5.81 1.74
CA ILE A 311 18.64 7.15 2.15
C ILE A 311 18.03 7.09 3.54
N SER A 312 17.10 6.16 3.81
CA SER A 312 16.47 6.03 5.12
C SER A 312 17.41 5.63 6.24
N ALA A 313 18.45 4.83 5.95
CA ALA A 313 19.50 4.53 6.92
C ALA A 313 20.38 5.77 7.16
N ALA A 314 20.81 6.42 6.08
CA ALA A 314 21.72 7.54 6.16
C ALA A 314 21.15 8.73 6.94
N THR A 315 19.84 8.98 6.87
CA THR A 315 19.16 10.01 7.67
C THR A 315 19.23 9.79 9.17
N VAL A 316 19.35 8.53 9.60
CA VAL A 316 19.41 8.16 11.02
C VAL A 316 20.84 8.12 11.53
N TRP A 317 21.78 7.73 10.67
CA TRP A 317 23.19 7.59 11.03
C TRP A 317 23.97 8.91 10.93
N TRP A 318 23.60 9.79 10.00
CA TRP A 318 24.20 11.11 9.79
C TRP A 318 23.13 12.20 9.86
N PRO A 319 22.57 12.45 11.06
CA PRO A 319 21.46 13.39 11.21
C PRO A 319 21.85 14.81 10.86
N GLU A 320 23.08 15.26 11.14
CA GLU A 320 23.51 16.64 10.85
C GLU A 320 23.70 16.85 9.34
N GLU A 321 24.37 15.93 8.66
CA GLU A 321 24.72 16.08 7.25
C GLU A 321 23.57 15.73 6.30
N ILE A 322 22.79 14.70 6.63
CA ILE A 322 21.77 14.12 5.75
C ILE A 322 20.36 14.37 6.28
N GLY A 323 20.14 14.22 7.59
CA GLY A 323 18.84 14.53 8.20
C GLY A 323 18.47 16.01 8.07
N GLU A 324 19.27 16.87 8.70
CA GLU A 324 19.07 18.32 8.73
C GLU A 324 19.67 19.00 7.48
N GLY A 325 20.81 18.49 6.99
CA GLY A 325 21.52 19.06 5.83
C GLY A 325 20.82 18.86 4.48
N ILE A 326 19.98 17.82 4.32
CA ILE A 326 19.20 17.60 3.09
C ILE A 326 17.72 17.88 3.36
N PRO A 327 17.07 18.77 2.55
CA PRO A 327 15.66 19.05 2.71
C PRO A 327 14.81 17.79 2.70
N VAL A 328 13.85 17.70 3.64
CA VAL A 328 12.92 16.57 3.78
C VAL A 328 12.28 16.18 2.43
N ALA A 329 11.92 17.17 1.60
CA ALA A 329 11.35 16.94 0.28
C ALA A 329 12.24 16.11 -0.65
N VAL A 330 13.57 16.34 -0.62
CA VAL A 330 14.53 15.59 -1.43
C VAL A 330 14.65 14.16 -0.92
N ARG A 331 14.69 13.97 0.40
CA ARG A 331 14.77 12.64 1.01
C ARG A 331 13.52 11.81 0.73
N VAL A 332 12.35 12.41 0.90
CA VAL A 332 11.06 11.83 0.52
C VAL A 332 11.05 11.50 -0.98
N ALA A 333 11.52 12.38 -1.85
CA ALA A 333 11.60 12.13 -3.28
C ALA A 333 12.48 10.91 -3.61
N LEU A 334 13.66 10.79 -3.00
CA LEU A 334 14.58 9.69 -3.28
C LEU A 334 14.03 8.34 -2.81
N VAL A 335 13.43 8.29 -1.61
CA VAL A 335 12.80 7.07 -1.08
C VAL A 335 11.57 6.68 -1.90
N ALA A 336 10.71 7.63 -2.24
CA ALA A 336 9.52 7.42 -3.07
C ALA A 336 9.89 6.96 -4.49
N LEU A 337 10.94 7.55 -5.09
CA LEU A 337 11.45 7.16 -6.40
C LEU A 337 12.05 5.76 -6.36
N GLY A 338 12.88 5.45 -5.35
CA GLY A 338 13.52 4.14 -5.20
C GLY A 338 12.50 3.02 -4.99
N THR A 339 11.55 3.22 -4.07
CA THR A 339 10.47 2.24 -3.83
C THR A 339 9.52 2.13 -5.03
N GLY A 340 9.19 3.25 -5.70
CA GLY A 340 8.42 3.24 -6.94
C GLY A 340 9.10 2.45 -8.07
N LEU A 341 10.41 2.64 -8.26
CA LEU A 341 11.22 1.87 -9.22
C LEU A 341 11.20 0.37 -8.87
N ALA A 342 11.43 0.03 -7.60
CA ALA A 342 11.45 -1.35 -7.14
C ALA A 342 10.14 -2.09 -7.41
N LEU A 343 9.00 -1.46 -7.08
CA LEU A 343 7.68 -2.02 -7.28
C LEU A 343 7.29 -2.09 -8.75
N GLY A 344 7.63 -1.06 -9.55
CA GLY A 344 7.40 -1.07 -10.99
C GLY A 344 8.21 -2.15 -11.72
N ALA A 345 9.46 -2.38 -11.29
CA ALA A 345 10.34 -3.38 -11.89
C ALA A 345 10.02 -4.83 -11.47
N SER A 346 9.24 -5.01 -10.41
CA SER A 346 8.86 -6.33 -9.87
C SER A 346 7.40 -6.70 -10.14
N LEU A 347 6.73 -5.99 -11.05
CA LEU A 347 5.33 -6.22 -11.38
C LEU A 347 5.07 -7.69 -11.78
N PRO A 348 4.10 -8.36 -11.14
CA PRO A 348 3.82 -9.76 -11.44
C PRO A 348 3.00 -9.89 -12.72
N GLY A 349 3.07 -11.05 -13.36
CA GLY A 349 2.18 -11.46 -14.44
C GLY A 349 0.73 -11.58 -13.98
N SER A 350 0.47 -12.09 -12.77
CA SER A 350 -0.89 -12.35 -12.25
C SER A 350 -1.51 -11.19 -11.45
N ALA A 351 -2.77 -10.86 -11.77
CA ALA A 351 -3.53 -9.82 -11.04
C ALA A 351 -3.79 -10.19 -9.57
N SER A 352 -3.94 -11.48 -9.27
CA SER A 352 -4.16 -11.93 -7.89
C SER A 352 -2.91 -11.71 -7.03
N VAL A 353 -1.72 -11.96 -7.59
CA VAL A 353 -0.43 -11.71 -6.90
C VAL A 353 -0.22 -10.22 -6.70
N ALA A 354 -0.59 -9.40 -7.68
CA ALA A 354 -0.57 -7.94 -7.52
C ALA A 354 -1.52 -7.44 -6.44
N ALA A 355 -2.73 -7.99 -6.37
CA ALA A 355 -3.70 -7.66 -5.32
C ALA A 355 -3.18 -8.03 -3.93
N LEU A 356 -2.52 -9.20 -3.81
CA LEU A 356 -1.81 -9.59 -2.60
C LEU A 356 -0.74 -8.56 -2.25
N GLY A 357 0.23 -8.31 -3.14
CA GLY A 357 1.34 -7.41 -2.84
C GLY A 357 0.88 -5.97 -2.55
N LEU A 358 -0.16 -5.45 -3.20
CA LEU A 358 -0.71 -4.12 -2.90
C LEU A 358 -1.47 -4.04 -1.58
N ALA A 359 -1.96 -5.16 -1.06
CA ALA A 359 -2.68 -5.18 0.21
C ALA A 359 -1.75 -5.37 1.43
N LEU A 360 -0.52 -5.86 1.22
CA LEU A 360 0.47 -6.09 2.28
C LEU A 360 1.10 -4.85 2.94
N PRO A 361 1.19 -3.64 2.32
CA PRO A 361 1.89 -2.52 2.94
C PRO A 361 1.30 -2.11 4.28
N VAL A 362 -0.03 -2.03 4.37
CA VAL A 362 -0.74 -1.65 5.60
C VAL A 362 -0.52 -2.65 6.73
N PRO A 363 -0.79 -3.97 6.60
CA PRO A 363 -0.50 -4.90 7.70
C PRO A 363 1.00 -5.00 8.04
N ALA A 364 1.90 -4.79 7.09
CA ALA A 364 3.34 -4.82 7.33
C ALA A 364 3.82 -3.68 8.25
N THR A 365 3.10 -2.55 8.34
CA THR A 365 3.45 -1.49 9.29
C THR A 365 3.30 -1.93 10.74
N ALA A 366 2.49 -2.96 11.04
CA ALA A 366 2.34 -3.46 12.40
C ALA A 366 3.67 -3.97 12.98
N VAL A 367 4.40 -4.80 12.23
CA VAL A 367 5.71 -5.31 12.66
C VAL A 367 6.81 -4.27 12.48
N VAL A 368 6.86 -3.59 11.32
CA VAL A 368 7.90 -2.60 11.02
C VAL A 368 7.81 -1.42 11.99
N GLY A 369 6.61 -0.97 12.31
CA GLY A 369 6.36 0.09 13.28
C GLY A 369 6.64 -0.32 14.71
N ALA A 370 6.31 -1.54 15.11
CA ALA A 370 6.67 -2.04 16.44
C ALA A 370 8.19 -2.05 16.65
N VAL A 371 8.96 -2.44 15.62
CA VAL A 371 10.44 -2.41 15.66
C VAL A 371 10.96 -0.97 15.75
N TRP A 372 10.37 -0.05 14.99
CA TRP A 372 10.76 1.36 15.03
C TRP A 372 10.49 2.02 16.40
N MET A 373 9.44 1.61 17.09
CA MET A 373 9.01 2.18 18.37
C MET A 373 9.73 1.59 19.60
N LEU A 374 10.71 0.70 19.41
CA LEU A 374 11.49 0.16 20.53
C LEU A 374 12.26 1.30 21.24
N PRO A 375 12.28 1.34 22.58
CA PRO A 375 12.74 2.49 23.36
C PRO A 375 14.28 2.64 23.45
N ALA A 376 15.00 2.42 22.36
CA ALA A 376 16.45 2.58 22.29
C ALA A 376 16.89 3.30 21.00
N GLU A 377 18.19 3.56 20.87
CA GLU A 377 18.76 4.42 19.81
C GLU A 377 18.19 4.08 18.42
N PRO A 378 17.65 5.07 17.68
CA PRO A 378 16.98 4.85 16.40
C PRO A 378 17.88 4.20 15.33
N GLN A 379 19.20 4.29 15.52
CA GLN A 379 20.22 3.68 14.65
C GLN A 379 20.07 2.16 14.53
N TRP A 380 19.74 1.46 15.62
CA TRP A 380 19.58 0.01 15.62
C TRP A 380 18.31 -0.43 14.89
N SER A 381 17.20 0.30 15.07
CA SER A 381 15.97 0.06 14.31
C SER A 381 16.18 0.33 12.83
N ALA A 382 16.86 1.44 12.49
CA ALA A 382 17.21 1.76 11.10
C ALA A 382 18.10 0.69 10.48
N LEU A 383 19.09 0.16 11.22
CA LEU A 383 19.96 -0.92 10.73
C LEU A 383 19.19 -2.23 10.51
N ALA A 384 18.28 -2.59 11.41
CA ALA A 384 17.45 -3.79 11.26
C ALA A 384 16.51 -3.69 10.04
N LEU A 385 15.89 -2.53 9.83
CA LEU A 385 15.05 -2.26 8.66
C LEU A 385 15.86 -2.20 7.37
N PHE A 386 17.05 -1.59 7.40
CA PHE A 386 17.99 -1.60 6.29
C PHE A 386 18.39 -3.02 5.91
N ALA A 387 18.76 -3.86 6.89
CA ALA A 387 19.10 -5.25 6.65
C ALA A 387 17.94 -6.04 6.03
N ALA A 388 16.72 -5.87 6.53
CA ALA A 388 15.52 -6.49 5.94
C ALA A 388 15.32 -6.05 4.47
N ALA A 389 15.42 -4.75 4.19
CA ALA A 389 15.30 -4.21 2.84
C ALA A 389 16.39 -4.73 1.88
N VAL A 390 17.64 -4.82 2.35
CA VAL A 390 18.77 -5.35 1.56
C VAL A 390 18.62 -6.84 1.29
N ILE A 391 18.17 -7.63 2.26
CA ILE A 391 17.88 -9.06 2.07
C ILE A 391 16.78 -9.23 1.02
N CYS A 392 15.68 -8.47 1.12
CA CYS A 392 14.64 -8.47 0.10
C CYS A 392 15.21 -8.05 -1.28
N ALA A 393 16.04 -7.01 -1.34
CA ALA A 393 16.66 -6.56 -2.59
C ALA A 393 17.54 -7.62 -3.24
N TRP A 394 18.29 -8.38 -2.43
CA TRP A 394 19.13 -9.48 -2.90
C TRP A 394 18.30 -10.62 -3.50
N GLN A 395 17.19 -10.97 -2.86
CA GLN A 395 16.30 -12.05 -3.32
C GLN A 395 15.51 -11.69 -4.59
N VAL A 396 15.39 -10.40 -4.92
CA VAL A 396 14.63 -9.93 -6.10
C VAL A 396 15.53 -9.74 -7.34
N ARG A 397 16.86 -9.90 -7.21
CA ARG A 397 17.81 -9.89 -8.33
C ARG A 397 17.49 -10.98 -9.35
#